data_AF-A0A6B9ZDI8-F1
#
_entry.id   AF-A0A6B9ZDI8-F1
#
_cell.length_a   1.000
_cell.length_b   1.000
_cell.length_c   1.000
_cell.angle_alpha   90.00
_cell.angle_beta   90.00
_cell.angle_gamma   90.00
#
_symmetry.space_group_name_H-M   'P 1'
#
loop_
_entity.id
_entity.type
_entity.pdbx_description
1 polymer ?
#
loop_
_entity_poly.entity_id
_entity_poly.type
_entity_poly.pdbx_seq_one_letter_code
_entity_poly.pdbx_strand_id
1 'polypeptide(L)'
;MKNIYLLGALSLLACNDTHKQELATKYPALKYIDYDFKYINKERAIDLSADAQAAGAISGIDYKDSLRQVLTLELKDADEAKLAFQALTYTWRRLSYHLWLSEEATKAFAAKHNIFHPLQFKYYLLENSTTNEDIIAFKNELKAKLFAATNNNKVMSLDNNALLDFAMLNSEERKEDEILYNFKTSRKMKNQDASDLVCQEYLNSLTDDNGKINKKGCGKTDCCMLACKK
;
A
#
# COMPACT_ATOMS: atom_id res chain seq x y z
N MET A 1 5.45 31.32 39.32
CA MET A 1 5.30 31.22 37.86
C MET A 1 5.71 29.82 37.38
N LYS A 2 4.85 28.82 37.54
CA LYS A 2 4.92 27.49 36.89
C LYS A 2 3.48 26.95 36.86
N ASN A 3 3.10 26.22 35.81
CA ASN A 3 1.78 25.63 35.50
C ASN A 3 0.79 26.46 34.66
N ILE A 4 1.17 26.76 33.41
CA ILE A 4 0.19 27.05 32.34
C ILE A 4 0.34 26.10 31.13
N TYR A 5 1.47 25.38 31.00
CA TYR A 5 1.73 24.53 29.81
C TYR A 5 1.16 23.10 29.84
N LEU A 6 0.50 22.68 30.93
CA LEU A 6 0.01 21.29 31.06
C LEU A 6 -1.44 21.08 30.59
N LEU A 7 -2.24 22.14 30.42
CA LEU A 7 -3.65 22.02 30.03
C LEU A 7 -3.85 21.91 28.50
N GLY A 8 -2.89 22.35 27.68
CA GLY A 8 -2.98 22.26 26.22
C GLY A 8 -2.64 20.89 25.62
N ALA A 9 -1.85 20.06 26.33
CA ALA A 9 -1.47 18.73 25.85
C ALA A 9 -2.59 17.70 26.05
N LEU A 10 -3.38 17.84 27.13
CA LEU A 10 -4.48 16.92 27.45
C LEU A 10 -5.69 17.04 26.50
N SER A 11 -5.93 18.22 25.92
CA SER A 11 -7.04 18.41 24.95
C SER A 11 -6.74 17.86 23.55
N LEU A 12 -5.47 17.81 23.14
CA LEU A 12 -5.04 17.24 21.85
C LEU A 12 -5.10 15.70 21.85
N LEU A 13 -4.82 15.05 22.99
CA LEU A 13 -4.94 13.60 23.14
C LEU A 13 -6.40 13.13 23.14
N ALA A 14 -7.29 13.84 23.84
CA ALA A 14 -8.71 13.47 23.93
C ALA A 14 -9.48 13.64 22.60
N CYS A 15 -9.08 14.57 21.72
CA CYS A 15 -9.68 14.73 20.39
C CYS A 15 -9.31 13.60 19.42
N ASN A 16 -8.20 12.90 19.69
CA ASN A 16 -7.68 11.85 18.81
C ASN A 16 -8.39 10.51 19.03
N ASP A 17 -8.81 10.22 20.27
CA ASP A 17 -9.45 8.94 20.61
C ASP A 17 -10.90 8.85 20.11
N THR A 18 -11.68 9.92 20.20
CA THR A 18 -13.07 9.94 19.70
C THR A 18 -13.12 9.77 18.18
N HIS A 19 -12.27 10.49 17.45
CA HIS A 19 -12.17 10.38 15.99
C HIS A 19 -11.69 8.98 15.55
N LYS A 20 -10.78 8.37 16.32
CA LYS A 20 -10.32 7.00 16.09
C LYS A 20 -11.45 5.97 16.28
N GLN A 21 -12.32 6.16 17.28
CA GLN A 21 -13.48 5.29 17.53
C GLN A 21 -14.58 5.42 16.47
N GLU A 22 -14.87 6.65 16.02
CA GLU A 22 -15.81 6.91 14.92
C GLU A 22 -15.32 6.25 13.61
N LEU A 23 -14.03 6.42 13.29
CA LEU A 23 -13.42 5.75 12.16
C LEU A 23 -13.47 4.22 12.27
N ALA A 24 -13.25 3.65 13.46
CA ALA A 24 -13.30 2.19 13.65
C ALA A 24 -14.72 1.62 13.45
N THR A 25 -15.76 2.39 13.77
CA THR A 25 -17.16 2.02 13.51
C THR A 25 -17.46 1.98 12.02
N LYS A 26 -16.98 3.00 11.28
CA LYS A 26 -17.16 3.08 9.82
C LYS A 26 -16.25 2.12 9.06
N TYR A 27 -15.07 1.82 9.61
CA TYR A 27 -14.02 1.02 8.99
C TYR A 27 -13.56 -0.07 9.96
N PRO A 28 -14.27 -1.21 10.01
CA PRO A 28 -14.04 -2.24 11.02
C PRO A 28 -12.66 -2.89 10.93
N ALA A 29 -11.98 -2.83 9.78
CA ALA A 29 -10.61 -3.29 9.62
C ALA A 29 -9.61 -2.55 10.53
N LEU A 30 -9.90 -1.30 10.94
CA LEU A 30 -8.99 -0.52 11.79
C LEU A 30 -8.77 -1.14 13.18
N LYS A 31 -9.74 -1.91 13.69
CA LYS A 31 -9.61 -2.58 14.99
C LYS A 31 -8.47 -3.61 15.03
N TYR A 32 -8.03 -4.09 13.87
CA TYR A 32 -6.97 -5.08 13.73
C TYR A 32 -5.56 -4.50 13.57
N ILE A 33 -5.42 -3.17 13.52
CA ILE A 33 -4.10 -2.53 13.47
C ILE A 33 -3.36 -2.73 14.81
N ASP A 34 -4.08 -2.55 15.91
CA ASP A 34 -3.55 -2.61 17.28
C ASP A 34 -4.00 -3.88 18.02
N TYR A 35 -4.55 -4.87 17.30
CA TYR A 35 -5.04 -6.12 17.89
C TYR A 35 -3.85 -6.97 18.38
N ASP A 36 -3.95 -7.46 19.61
CA ASP A 36 -2.92 -8.29 20.23
C ASP A 36 -3.09 -9.75 19.78
N PHE A 37 -2.48 -10.06 18.64
CA PHE A 37 -2.60 -11.39 18.05
C PHE A 37 -1.78 -12.41 18.83
N LYS A 38 -2.37 -13.59 19.07
CA LYS A 38 -1.68 -14.70 19.74
C LYS A 38 -0.50 -15.23 18.91
N TYR A 39 -0.64 -15.26 17.59
CA TYR A 39 0.32 -15.90 16.70
C TYR A 39 1.02 -14.93 15.75
N ILE A 40 0.84 -13.63 15.93
CA ILE A 40 1.45 -12.59 15.10
C ILE A 40 2.07 -11.56 16.03
N ASN A 41 3.37 -11.35 15.94
CA ASN A 41 4.06 -10.37 16.78
C ASN A 41 3.87 -8.93 16.26
N LYS A 42 4.42 -7.96 16.99
CA LYS A 42 4.29 -6.52 16.65
C LYS A 42 4.96 -6.16 15.33
N GLU A 43 6.00 -6.89 14.94
CA GLU A 43 6.69 -6.79 13.66
C GLU A 43 5.91 -7.47 12.52
N ARG A 44 4.73 -8.04 12.82
CA ARG A 44 3.86 -8.79 11.90
C ARG A 44 4.48 -10.11 11.42
N ALA A 45 5.48 -10.62 12.10
CA ALA A 45 5.97 -11.97 11.87
C ALA A 45 5.01 -12.98 12.50
N ILE A 46 4.79 -14.10 11.82
CA ILE A 46 4.01 -15.21 12.36
C ILE A 46 4.91 -15.98 13.33
N ASP A 47 4.47 -16.08 14.57
CA ASP A 47 5.12 -16.84 15.62
C ASP A 47 4.18 -17.96 16.09
N LEU A 48 4.39 -19.16 15.57
CA LEU A 48 3.62 -20.33 15.98
C LEU A 48 4.37 -21.11 17.06
N SER A 49 3.72 -21.27 18.21
CA SER A 49 4.07 -22.32 19.18
C SER A 49 4.02 -23.71 18.54
N ALA A 50 4.85 -24.65 19.01
CA ALA A 50 4.89 -26.03 18.51
C ALA A 50 3.49 -26.71 18.44
N ASP A 51 2.63 -26.42 19.42
CA ASP A 51 1.26 -26.97 19.47
C ASP A 51 0.36 -26.48 18.32
N ALA A 52 0.57 -25.24 17.84
CA ALA A 52 -0.18 -24.68 16.73
C ALA A 52 0.31 -25.24 15.37
N GLN A 53 1.60 -25.58 15.26
CA GLN A 53 2.15 -26.27 14.10
C GLN A 53 1.64 -27.72 14.01
N ALA A 54 1.54 -28.41 15.15
CA ALA A 54 1.09 -29.80 15.25
C ALA A 54 -0.40 -29.98 14.91
N ALA A 55 -1.24 -28.94 15.06
CA ALA A 55 -2.64 -28.94 14.67
C ALA A 55 -2.86 -28.90 13.14
N GLY A 56 -1.80 -29.03 12.34
CA GLY A 56 -1.85 -29.03 10.87
C GLY A 56 -1.88 -27.64 10.23
N ALA A 57 -1.57 -26.58 10.99
CA ALA A 57 -1.66 -25.21 10.53
C ALA A 57 -0.35 -24.75 9.87
N ILE A 58 -0.49 -24.19 8.66
CA ILE A 58 0.52 -23.55 7.82
C ILE A 58 1.33 -24.50 6.92
N SER A 59 0.73 -24.84 5.78
CA SER A 59 1.44 -25.28 4.57
C SER A 59 1.47 -24.18 3.49
N GLY A 60 1.56 -22.92 3.89
CA GLY A 60 1.62 -21.79 2.95
C GLY A 60 2.99 -21.68 2.29
N ILE A 61 3.04 -21.70 0.96
CA ILE A 61 4.26 -21.44 0.17
C ILE A 61 4.68 -19.97 0.31
N ASP A 62 3.73 -19.07 0.60
CA ASP A 62 3.93 -17.63 0.77
C ASP A 62 3.41 -17.13 2.13
N TYR A 63 4.00 -16.05 2.63
CA TYR A 63 3.63 -15.37 3.87
C TYR A 63 2.15 -14.99 3.91
N LYS A 64 1.59 -14.52 2.79
CA LYS A 64 0.17 -14.12 2.72
C LYS A 64 -0.79 -15.28 2.97
N ASP A 65 -0.50 -16.45 2.41
CA ASP A 65 -1.32 -17.64 2.63
C ASP A 65 -1.20 -18.14 4.06
N SER A 66 0.02 -18.10 4.60
CA SER A 66 0.30 -18.42 6.00
C SER A 66 -0.47 -17.49 6.94
N LEU A 67 -0.43 -16.19 6.68
CA LEU A 67 -1.13 -15.17 7.45
C LEU A 67 -2.64 -15.39 7.43
N ARG A 68 -3.24 -15.73 6.28
CA ARG A 68 -4.68 -16.03 6.19
C ARG A 68 -5.07 -17.23 7.06
N GLN A 69 -4.29 -18.29 7.02
CA GLN A 69 -4.56 -19.48 7.84
C GLN A 69 -4.46 -19.17 9.33
N VAL A 70 -3.42 -18.43 9.74
CA VAL A 70 -3.23 -18.00 11.13
C VAL A 70 -4.40 -17.14 11.62
N LEU A 71 -4.79 -16.14 10.83
CA LEU A 71 -5.91 -15.27 11.18
C LEU A 71 -7.23 -16.04 11.26
N THR A 72 -7.44 -17.03 10.39
CA THR A 72 -8.65 -17.89 10.42
C THR A 72 -8.67 -18.77 11.67
N LEU A 73 -7.51 -19.35 12.03
CA LEU A 73 -7.36 -20.15 13.23
C LEU A 73 -7.61 -19.32 14.50
N GLU A 74 -7.11 -18.09 14.51
CA GLU A 74 -7.16 -17.22 15.68
C GLU A 74 -8.53 -16.57 15.88
N LEU A 75 -9.09 -15.97 14.83
CA LEU A 75 -10.33 -15.19 14.93
C LEU A 75 -11.58 -16.06 14.83
N LYS A 76 -11.46 -17.28 14.28
CA LYS A 76 -12.56 -18.25 14.12
C LYS A 76 -13.78 -17.71 13.35
N ASP A 77 -13.59 -16.61 12.63
CA ASP A 77 -14.57 -15.93 11.79
C ASP A 77 -13.86 -15.49 10.50
N ALA A 78 -14.41 -15.90 9.36
CA ALA A 78 -13.78 -15.67 8.06
C ALA A 78 -13.82 -14.20 7.62
N ASP A 79 -14.87 -13.47 7.98
CA ASP A 79 -15.02 -12.06 7.66
C ASP A 79 -14.08 -11.21 8.51
N GLU A 80 -13.96 -11.53 9.79
CA GLU A 80 -12.99 -10.91 10.69
C GLU A 80 -11.55 -11.21 10.28
N ALA A 81 -11.24 -12.45 9.91
CA ALA A 81 -9.93 -12.81 9.36
C ALA A 81 -9.61 -12.05 8.07
N LYS A 82 -10.59 -11.82 7.20
CA LYS A 82 -10.43 -11.02 5.98
C LYS A 82 -10.15 -9.54 6.31
N LEU A 83 -10.86 -8.95 7.27
CA LEU A 83 -10.63 -7.58 7.72
C LEU A 83 -9.24 -7.42 8.36
N ALA A 84 -8.84 -8.35 9.21
CA ALA A 84 -7.50 -8.38 9.80
C ALA A 84 -6.41 -8.52 8.73
N PHE A 85 -6.61 -9.41 7.76
CA PHE A 85 -5.69 -9.59 6.64
C PHE A 85 -5.53 -8.29 5.85
N GLN A 86 -6.63 -7.58 5.56
CA GLN A 86 -6.57 -6.29 4.89
C GLN A 86 -5.79 -5.26 5.70
N ALA A 87 -6.01 -5.16 7.02
CA ALA A 87 -5.30 -4.24 7.89
C ALA A 87 -3.79 -4.52 7.93
N LEU A 88 -3.40 -5.78 8.12
CA LEU A 88 -2.02 -6.19 8.29
C LEU A 88 -1.20 -6.15 7.00
N THR A 89 -1.83 -6.40 5.84
CA THR A 89 -1.13 -6.45 4.54
C THR A 89 -1.17 -5.15 3.76
N TYR A 90 -1.88 -4.13 4.25
CA TYR A 90 -1.89 -2.81 3.61
C TYR A 90 -0.58 -2.07 3.88
N THR A 91 0.15 -1.72 2.83
CA THR A 91 1.49 -1.13 2.91
C THR A 91 1.50 0.35 2.52
N TRP A 92 2.55 1.06 2.96
CA TRP A 92 2.80 2.43 2.53
C TRP A 92 3.04 2.53 1.03
N ARG A 93 3.78 1.58 0.44
CA ARG A 93 3.96 1.45 -1.02
C ARG A 93 2.62 1.38 -1.75
N ARG A 94 1.66 0.59 -1.23
CA ARG A 94 0.33 0.51 -1.84
C ARG A 94 -0.43 1.83 -1.74
N LEU A 95 -0.31 2.51 -0.60
CA LEU A 95 -0.95 3.81 -0.40
C LEU A 95 -0.34 4.88 -1.32
N SER A 96 0.97 4.84 -1.55
CA SER A 96 1.68 5.82 -2.38
C SER A 96 1.13 5.85 -3.81
N TYR A 97 0.69 4.71 -4.35
CA TYR A 97 -0.01 4.63 -5.64
C TYR A 97 -1.34 5.39 -5.67
N HIS A 98 -2.09 5.38 -4.58
CA HIS A 98 -3.33 6.16 -4.49
C HIS A 98 -3.06 7.66 -4.42
N LEU A 99 -1.87 8.07 -3.94
CA LEU A 99 -1.55 9.47 -3.68
C LEU A 99 -0.67 10.11 -4.74
N TRP A 100 -0.09 9.33 -5.65
CA TRP A 100 0.89 9.80 -6.63
C TRP A 100 2.07 10.51 -5.95
N LEU A 101 2.52 9.91 -4.86
CA LEU A 101 3.69 10.32 -4.08
C LEU A 101 4.62 9.12 -3.96
N SER A 102 5.89 9.37 -3.64
CA SER A 102 6.79 8.31 -3.19
C SER A 102 6.33 7.74 -1.84
N GLU A 103 6.83 6.55 -1.48
CA GLU A 103 6.50 5.94 -0.19
C GLU A 103 6.94 6.84 0.98
N GLU A 104 8.12 7.45 0.87
CA GLU A 104 8.69 8.36 1.88
C GLU A 104 7.85 9.64 2.00
N ALA A 105 7.47 10.25 0.88
CA ALA A 105 6.61 11.43 0.89
C ALA A 105 5.22 11.10 1.44
N THR A 106 4.70 9.92 1.15
CA THR A 106 3.42 9.43 1.70
C THR A 106 3.50 9.30 3.22
N LYS A 107 4.56 8.67 3.76
CA LYS A 107 4.78 8.56 5.21
C LYS A 107 4.94 9.93 5.85
N ALA A 108 5.72 10.82 5.25
CA ALA A 108 5.92 12.17 5.75
C ALA A 108 4.61 12.97 5.77
N PHE A 109 3.77 12.80 4.75
CA PHE A 109 2.46 13.45 4.71
C PHE A 109 1.54 12.91 5.80
N ALA A 110 1.46 11.60 5.99
CA ALA A 110 0.68 10.98 7.06
C ALA A 110 1.15 11.43 8.46
N ALA A 111 2.47 11.55 8.66
CA ALA A 111 3.06 11.96 9.93
C ALA A 111 2.66 13.39 10.34
N LYS A 112 2.43 14.31 9.38
CA LYS A 112 1.89 15.66 9.67
C LYS A 112 0.52 15.61 10.36
N HIS A 113 -0.22 14.53 10.13
CA HIS A 113 -1.53 14.29 10.73
C HIS A 113 -1.47 13.30 11.91
N ASN A 114 -0.28 13.01 12.46
CA ASN A 114 -0.06 12.04 13.54
C ASN A 114 -0.55 10.61 13.21
N ILE A 115 -0.48 10.21 11.94
CA ILE A 115 -0.90 8.87 11.50
C ILE A 115 0.31 8.05 11.06
N PHE A 116 0.44 6.87 11.66
CA PHE A 116 1.59 5.97 11.47
C PHE A 116 1.23 4.65 10.79
N HIS A 117 -0.04 4.45 10.43
CA HIS A 117 -0.49 3.27 9.70
C HIS A 117 -1.08 3.66 8.32
N PRO A 118 -0.68 3.00 7.22
CA PRO A 118 -1.13 3.37 5.87
C PRO A 118 -2.65 3.22 5.70
N LEU A 119 -3.26 2.16 6.24
CA LEU A 119 -4.70 1.97 6.11
C LEU A 119 -5.49 3.05 6.88
N GLN A 120 -4.98 3.45 8.05
CA GLN A 120 -5.58 4.53 8.83
C GLN A 120 -5.49 5.85 8.06
N PHE A 121 -4.35 6.11 7.40
CA PHE A 121 -4.20 7.32 6.61
C PHE A 121 -5.12 7.32 5.38
N LYS A 122 -5.29 6.17 4.71
CA LYS A 122 -6.28 6.04 3.62
C LYS A 122 -7.67 6.48 4.07
N TYR A 123 -8.15 5.96 5.20
CA TYR A 123 -9.49 6.31 5.69
C TYR A 123 -9.57 7.74 6.21
N TYR A 124 -8.51 8.25 6.84
CA TYR A 124 -8.42 9.66 7.21
C TYR A 124 -8.61 10.59 6.01
N LEU A 125 -7.98 10.26 4.87
CA LEU A 125 -8.15 11.01 3.62
C LEU A 125 -9.57 10.94 3.07
N LEU A 126 -10.29 9.84 3.25
CA LEU A 126 -11.69 9.73 2.80
C LEU A 126 -12.61 10.62 3.64
N GLU A 127 -12.45 10.61 4.96
CA GLU A 127 -13.33 11.33 5.88
C GLU A 127 -13.05 12.84 5.95
N ASN A 128 -11.78 13.25 6.04
CA ASN A 128 -11.41 14.65 6.26
C ASN A 128 -11.28 15.45 4.96
N SER A 129 -11.96 14.98 3.92
CA SER A 129 -11.88 15.48 2.55
C SER A 129 -12.54 16.84 2.33
N THR A 130 -13.35 17.29 3.28
CA THR A 130 -14.15 18.52 3.20
C THR A 130 -13.91 19.47 4.37
N THR A 131 -13.17 19.04 5.39
CA THR A 131 -12.97 19.77 6.65
C THR A 131 -11.53 20.19 6.89
N ASN A 132 -10.56 19.47 6.32
CA ASN A 132 -9.13 19.76 6.50
C ASN A 132 -8.55 20.44 5.25
N GLU A 133 -8.11 21.70 5.38
CA GLU A 133 -7.60 22.51 4.28
C GLU A 133 -6.41 21.89 3.57
N ASP A 134 -5.47 21.29 4.32
CA ASP A 134 -4.30 20.61 3.72
C ASP A 134 -4.72 19.42 2.88
N ILE A 135 -5.71 18.64 3.34
CA ILE A 135 -6.24 17.49 2.60
C ILE A 135 -7.01 17.95 1.36
N ILE A 136 -7.80 19.03 1.46
CA ILE A 136 -8.52 19.61 0.32
C ILE A 136 -7.53 20.10 -0.74
N ALA A 137 -6.51 20.85 -0.32
CA ALA A 137 -5.47 21.36 -1.21
C ALA A 137 -4.72 20.22 -1.90
N PHE A 138 -4.29 19.21 -1.14
CA PHE A 138 -3.65 18.01 -1.68
C PHE A 138 -4.53 17.30 -2.72
N LYS A 139 -5.83 17.15 -2.48
CA LYS A 139 -6.74 16.49 -3.42
C LYS A 139 -6.94 17.28 -4.70
N ASN A 140 -7.02 18.60 -4.60
CA ASN A 140 -7.11 19.47 -5.77
C ASN A 140 -5.84 19.38 -6.62
N GLU A 141 -4.67 19.34 -5.98
CA GLU A 141 -3.39 19.10 -6.64
C GLU A 141 -3.37 17.70 -7.31
N LEU A 142 -3.83 16.67 -6.61
CA LEU A 142 -3.92 15.31 -7.16
C LEU A 142 -4.84 15.25 -8.39
N LYS A 143 -6.02 15.89 -8.32
CA LYS A 143 -6.93 16.01 -9.47
C LYS A 143 -6.27 16.69 -10.66
N ALA A 144 -5.56 17.80 -10.43
CA ALA A 144 -4.84 18.52 -11.47
C ALA A 144 -3.73 17.66 -12.09
N LYS A 145 -2.93 16.96 -11.28
CA LYS A 145 -1.89 16.03 -11.75
C LYS A 145 -2.46 14.90 -12.60
N LEU A 146 -3.53 14.26 -12.12
CA LEU A 146 -4.21 13.18 -12.85
C LEU A 146 -4.81 13.69 -14.15
N PHE A 147 -5.46 14.85 -14.14
CA PHE A 147 -5.99 15.45 -15.35
C PHE A 147 -4.89 15.71 -16.37
N ALA A 148 -3.76 16.28 -15.95
CA ALA A 148 -2.63 16.55 -16.84
C ALA A 148 -2.02 15.25 -17.42
N ALA A 149 -1.95 14.18 -16.63
CA ALA A 149 -1.37 12.92 -17.05
C ALA A 149 -2.31 12.07 -17.94
N THR A 150 -3.63 12.11 -17.71
CA THR A 150 -4.59 11.25 -18.41
C THR A 150 -5.46 12.00 -19.42
N ASN A 151 -5.40 13.34 -19.47
CA ASN A 151 -6.28 14.21 -20.25
C ASN A 151 -7.79 13.90 -20.07
N ASN A 152 -8.18 13.48 -18.86
CA ASN A 152 -9.54 13.00 -18.58
C ASN A 152 -10.28 13.98 -17.66
N ASN A 153 -11.17 14.79 -18.24
CA ASN A 153 -11.96 15.79 -17.50
C ASN A 153 -12.82 15.19 -16.38
N LYS A 154 -13.18 13.90 -16.44
CA LYS A 154 -14.02 13.25 -15.40
C LYS A 154 -13.34 13.23 -14.03
N VAL A 155 -12.01 13.33 -13.98
CA VAL A 155 -11.23 13.36 -12.73
C VAL A 155 -11.70 14.49 -11.80
N MET A 156 -12.08 15.63 -12.35
CA MET A 156 -12.50 16.79 -11.57
C MET A 156 -13.78 16.55 -10.78
N SER A 157 -14.69 15.73 -11.32
CA SER A 157 -15.99 15.41 -10.71
C SER A 157 -15.98 14.15 -9.83
N LEU A 158 -14.85 13.43 -9.72
CA LEU A 158 -14.78 12.23 -8.89
C LEU A 158 -14.94 12.59 -7.41
N ASP A 159 -15.71 11.76 -6.70
CA ASP A 159 -15.70 11.72 -5.24
C ASP A 159 -14.36 11.22 -4.71
N ASN A 160 -14.18 11.28 -3.39
CA ASN A 160 -12.90 10.97 -2.77
C ASN A 160 -12.44 9.52 -2.96
N ASN A 161 -13.35 8.56 -2.87
CA ASN A 161 -12.98 7.17 -3.02
C ASN A 161 -12.66 6.88 -4.49
N ALA A 162 -13.53 7.33 -5.39
CA ALA A 162 -13.34 7.19 -6.83
C ALA A 162 -12.05 7.90 -7.31
N LEU A 163 -11.69 9.04 -6.73
CA LEU A 163 -10.44 9.75 -7.03
C LEU A 163 -9.22 8.92 -6.64
N LEU A 164 -9.18 8.37 -5.42
CA LEU A 164 -8.05 7.56 -4.96
C LEU A 164 -7.93 6.24 -5.73
N ASP A 165 -9.05 5.63 -6.09
CA ASP A 165 -9.06 4.41 -6.92
C ASP A 165 -8.60 4.73 -8.35
N PHE A 166 -9.07 5.84 -8.93
CA PHE A 166 -8.61 6.31 -10.25
C PHE A 166 -7.10 6.62 -10.24
N ALA A 167 -6.61 7.26 -9.18
CA ALA A 167 -5.20 7.54 -8.99
C ALA A 167 -4.37 6.26 -8.97
N MET A 168 -4.78 5.28 -8.16
CA MET A 168 -4.10 3.98 -8.08
C MET A 168 -4.02 3.30 -9.44
N LEU A 169 -5.11 3.26 -10.21
CA LEU A 169 -5.13 2.61 -11.53
C LEU A 169 -4.19 3.27 -12.53
N ASN A 170 -4.02 4.60 -12.43
CA ASN A 170 -3.21 5.36 -13.38
C ASN A 170 -1.76 5.56 -12.94
N SER A 171 -1.40 5.24 -11.70
CA SER A 171 -0.03 5.37 -11.17
C SER A 171 1.00 4.63 -12.02
N GLU A 172 2.03 5.34 -12.47
CA GLU A 172 3.14 4.76 -13.25
C GLU A 172 3.93 3.75 -12.42
N GLU A 173 4.30 4.11 -11.18
CA GLU A 173 5.01 3.20 -10.26
C GLU A 173 4.25 1.89 -10.06
N ARG A 174 2.91 1.93 -9.94
CA ARG A 174 2.10 0.71 -9.83
C ARG A 174 2.21 -0.16 -11.08
N LYS A 175 2.13 0.46 -12.26
CA LYS A 175 2.22 -0.27 -13.54
C LYS A 175 3.59 -0.94 -13.70
N GLU A 176 4.66 -0.26 -13.30
CA GLU A 176 6.02 -0.82 -13.28
C GLU A 176 6.14 -2.01 -12.32
N ASP A 177 5.65 -1.87 -11.10
CA ASP A 177 5.62 -2.95 -10.11
C ASP A 177 4.80 -4.16 -10.59
N GLU A 178 3.67 -3.92 -11.27
CA GLU A 178 2.81 -4.96 -11.84
C GLU A 178 3.53 -5.73 -12.97
N ILE A 179 4.24 -5.03 -13.86
CA ILE A 179 5.08 -5.64 -14.89
C ILE A 179 6.18 -6.49 -14.25
N LEU A 180 6.89 -5.95 -13.26
CA LEU A 180 7.97 -6.66 -12.57
C LEU A 180 7.46 -7.92 -11.84
N TYR A 181 6.29 -7.83 -11.23
CA TYR A 181 5.65 -8.97 -10.57
C TYR A 181 5.30 -10.07 -11.59
N ASN A 182 4.62 -9.71 -12.68
CA ASN A 182 4.24 -10.65 -13.74
C ASN A 182 5.47 -11.29 -14.40
N PHE A 183 6.56 -10.55 -14.55
CA PHE A 183 7.83 -11.06 -15.03
C PHE A 183 8.42 -12.14 -14.11
N LYS A 184 8.45 -11.87 -12.79
CA LYS A 184 8.99 -12.80 -11.78
C LYS A 184 8.15 -14.08 -11.67
N THR A 185 6.83 -13.98 -11.75
CA THR A 185 5.94 -15.15 -11.70
C THR A 185 6.03 -15.96 -12.99
N SER A 186 6.14 -15.33 -14.15
CA SER A 186 6.31 -16.02 -15.44
C SER A 186 7.63 -16.80 -15.52
N ARG A 187 8.74 -16.28 -14.96
CA ARG A 187 10.02 -17.01 -14.85
C ARG A 187 9.96 -18.21 -13.91
N LYS A 188 9.12 -18.19 -12.86
CA LYS A 188 8.89 -19.37 -12.02
C LYS A 188 8.12 -20.48 -12.76
N MET A 189 7.50 -20.18 -13.90
CA MET A 189 6.63 -21.10 -14.62
C MET A 189 7.27 -21.78 -15.85
N LYS A 190 8.45 -21.37 -16.34
CA LYS A 190 9.04 -22.01 -17.53
C LYS A 190 10.57 -22.10 -17.51
N ASN A 191 11.04 -23.28 -17.89
CA ASN A 191 12.42 -23.61 -18.30
C ASN A 191 13.01 -22.54 -19.25
N GLN A 192 14.34 -22.50 -19.29
CA GLN A 192 15.26 -21.53 -19.90
C GLN A 192 14.79 -20.75 -21.14
N ASP A 193 14.00 -21.32 -22.05
CA ASP A 193 13.60 -20.69 -23.31
C ASP A 193 12.58 -19.54 -23.16
N ALA A 194 11.84 -19.46 -22.04
CA ALA A 194 10.88 -18.36 -21.80
C ALA A 194 11.55 -17.08 -21.28
N SER A 195 12.78 -17.18 -20.77
CA SER A 195 13.55 -16.02 -20.29
C SER A 195 13.85 -15.04 -21.43
N ASP A 196 14.20 -15.58 -22.61
CA ASP A 196 14.71 -14.80 -23.72
C ASP A 196 13.60 -14.03 -24.46
N LEU A 197 12.41 -14.63 -24.57
CA LEU A 197 11.24 -13.98 -25.18
C LEU A 197 10.76 -12.78 -24.34
N VAL A 198 10.72 -12.92 -23.02
CA VAL A 198 10.23 -11.86 -22.13
C VAL A 198 11.27 -10.76 -21.96
N CYS A 199 12.57 -11.08 -22.00
CA CYS A 199 13.62 -10.07 -22.10
C CYS A 199 13.51 -9.26 -23.40
N GLN A 200 13.14 -9.88 -24.52
CA GLN A 200 12.86 -9.15 -25.76
C GLN A 200 11.63 -8.24 -25.63
N GLU A 201 10.51 -8.71 -25.04
CA GLU A 201 9.33 -7.85 -24.84
C GLU A 201 9.61 -6.67 -23.90
N TYR A 202 10.40 -6.86 -22.85
CA TYR A 202 10.81 -5.80 -21.96
C TYR A 202 11.78 -4.81 -22.63
N LEU A 203 12.72 -5.28 -23.46
CA LEU A 203 13.57 -4.39 -24.24
C LEU A 203 12.75 -3.61 -25.28
N ASN A 204 11.79 -4.26 -25.94
CA ASN A 204 10.91 -3.65 -26.93
C ASN A 204 9.99 -2.59 -26.32
N SER A 205 9.55 -2.75 -25.07
CA SER A 205 8.78 -1.72 -24.35
C SER A 205 9.62 -0.53 -23.90
N LEU A 206 10.95 -0.69 -23.87
CA LEU A 206 11.92 0.36 -23.54
C LEU A 206 12.54 1.02 -24.78
N THR A 207 12.29 0.51 -25.98
CA THR A 207 12.79 1.08 -27.24
C THR A 207 11.73 1.97 -27.89
N ASP A 208 12.15 3.12 -28.42
CA ASP A 208 11.30 3.95 -29.28
C ASP A 208 11.12 3.32 -30.67
N ASP A 209 10.27 3.92 -31.51
CA ASP A 209 9.98 3.47 -32.88
C ASP A 209 11.22 3.43 -33.78
N ASN A 210 12.36 4.00 -33.35
CA ASN A 210 13.64 4.00 -34.04
C ASN A 210 14.63 2.95 -33.46
N GLY A 211 14.18 2.10 -32.53
CA GLY A 211 14.99 1.06 -31.91
C GLY A 211 16.00 1.60 -30.88
N LYS A 212 15.85 2.84 -30.39
CA LYS A 212 16.73 3.39 -29.35
C LYS A 212 16.13 3.16 -27.97
N ILE A 213 16.90 2.54 -27.07
CA ILE A 213 16.53 2.33 -25.67
C ILE A 213 16.40 3.70 -24.98
N ASN A 214 15.21 3.99 -24.47
CA ASN A 214 14.89 5.23 -23.77
C ASN A 214 15.52 5.19 -22.36
N LYS A 215 16.70 5.82 -22.21
CA LYS A 215 17.55 5.74 -21.01
C LYS A 215 16.97 6.34 -19.72
N LYS A 216 15.70 6.75 -19.69
CA LYS A 216 15.10 7.38 -18.50
C LYS A 216 14.85 6.43 -17.32
N GLY A 217 14.93 5.11 -17.50
CA GLY A 217 14.63 4.12 -16.44
C GLY A 217 15.79 3.26 -15.92
N CYS A 218 16.98 3.28 -16.52
CA CYS A 218 18.10 2.41 -16.10
C CYS A 218 19.27 3.27 -15.61
N GLY A 219 19.24 3.65 -14.33
CA GLY A 219 20.23 4.54 -13.70
C GLY A 219 21.67 3.99 -13.65
N LYS A 220 21.91 2.75 -14.08
CA LYS A 220 23.25 2.16 -14.26
C LYS A 220 23.20 1.16 -15.42
N THR A 221 24.13 1.31 -16.37
CA THR A 221 24.33 0.41 -17.52
C THR A 221 24.54 -1.06 -17.15
N ASP A 222 24.88 -1.34 -15.89
CA ASP A 222 25.16 -2.69 -15.42
C ASP A 222 23.90 -3.51 -15.08
N CYS A 223 22.79 -2.87 -14.68
CA CYS A 223 21.55 -3.60 -14.34
C CYS A 223 20.85 -4.17 -15.58
N CYS A 224 20.96 -3.48 -16.72
CA CYS A 224 20.30 -3.88 -17.96
C CYS A 224 21.05 -5.02 -18.70
N MET A 225 22.36 -5.18 -18.47
CA MET A 225 23.17 -6.23 -19.12
C MET A 225 23.33 -7.51 -18.28
N LEU A 226 23.16 -7.44 -16.96
CA LEU A 226 23.20 -8.62 -16.08
C LEU A 226 21.92 -9.47 -16.16
N ALA A 227 20.82 -8.92 -16.69
CA ALA A 227 19.53 -9.62 -16.78
C ALA A 227 19.40 -10.59 -17.97
N CYS A 228 20.32 -10.53 -18.95
CA CYS A 228 20.25 -11.28 -20.21
C CYS A 228 21.51 -12.09 -20.56
N LYS A 229 22.48 -12.25 -19.66
CA LYS A 229 23.63 -13.14 -19.90
C LYS A 229 23.50 -14.45 -19.12
N LYS A 230 23.04 -15.49 -19.82
CA LYS A 230 23.67 -16.81 -19.77
C LYS A 230 23.74 -17.35 -21.19
#